data_AF-A0A7C1XHW2-F1
#
_entry.id   AF-A0A7C1XHW2-F1
#
_cell.length_a   1.000
_cell.length_b   1.000
_cell.length_c   1.000
_cell.angle_alpha   90.00
_cell.angle_beta   90.00
_cell.angle_gamma   90.00
#
_symmetry.space_group_name_H-M   'P 1'
#
loop_
_entity.id
_entity.type
_entity.pdbx_description
1 polymer ?
#
loop_
_entity_poly.entity_id
_entity_poly.type
_entity_poly.pdbx_seq_one_letter_code
_entity_poly.pdbx_strand_id
1 'polypeptide(L)'
;MNLNLIEEILKTLLWACIEDYAGLWELLWEVNSKVPGMSEFERKRLALQATQFLLEKGFIRLFRCNEPYGDLSELEMYVARGALHEERNWDAPEVDGISIRVGATEEGEELYMSGGSILGQ
;
A
#
# COMPACT_ATOMS: atom_id res chain seq x y z
N MET A 1 6.86 -18.84 -0.26
CA MET A 1 7.04 -17.74 0.71
C MET A 1 6.33 -18.12 2.00
N ASN A 2 6.92 -17.88 3.17
CA ASN A 2 6.35 -18.28 4.47
C ASN A 2 5.08 -17.45 4.75
N LEU A 3 3.99 -18.06 5.20
CA LEU A 3 2.74 -17.38 5.55
C LEU A 3 2.95 -16.30 6.62
N ASN A 4 3.84 -16.54 7.58
CA ASN A 4 4.16 -15.57 8.63
C ASN A 4 4.81 -14.30 8.03
N LEU A 5 5.63 -14.45 6.99
CA LEU A 5 6.27 -13.32 6.32
C LEU A 5 5.25 -12.51 5.52
N ILE A 6 4.30 -13.18 4.87
CA ILE A 6 3.22 -12.50 4.13
C ILE A 6 2.35 -11.70 5.11
N GLU A 7 1.96 -12.31 6.22
CA GLU A 7 1.20 -11.65 7.29
C GLU A 7 1.97 -10.44 7.85
N GLU A 8 3.28 -10.57 8.10
CA GLU A 8 4.12 -9.46 8.57
C GLU A 8 4.17 -8.31 7.55
N ILE A 9 4.30 -8.62 6.26
CA ILE A 9 4.28 -7.62 5.20
C ILE A 9 2.93 -6.90 5.15
N LEU A 10 1.82 -7.65 5.16
CA LEU A 10 0.48 -7.07 5.15
C LEU A 10 0.27 -6.14 6.35
N LYS A 11 0.72 -6.55 7.55
CA LYS A 11 0.66 -5.71 8.75
C LYS A 11 1.54 -4.47 8.63
N THR A 12 2.73 -4.60 8.08
CA THR A 12 3.65 -3.47 7.87
C THR A 12 3.03 -2.44 6.91
N LEU A 13 2.48 -2.89 5.79
CA LEU A 13 1.84 -2.02 4.81
C LEU A 13 0.58 -1.36 5.39
N LEU A 14 -0.26 -2.13 6.07
CA LEU A 14 -1.47 -1.61 6.69
C LEU A 14 -1.12 -0.55 7.74
N TRP A 15 -0.13 -0.83 8.59
CA TRP A 15 0.35 0.14 9.58
C TRP A 15 0.86 1.43 8.94
N ALA A 16 1.66 1.35 7.87
CA ALA A 16 2.13 2.53 7.14
C ALA A 16 0.96 3.38 6.62
N CYS A 17 -0.15 2.76 6.21
CA CYS A 17 -1.37 3.45 5.76
C CYS A 17 -2.23 4.01 6.91
N ILE A 18 -2.03 3.53 8.16
CA ILE A 18 -2.70 4.03 9.37
C ILE A 18 -1.98 5.27 9.89
N GLU A 19 -0.64 5.23 9.94
CA GLU A 19 0.14 6.34 10.48
C GLU A 19 0.06 7.59 9.60
N ASP A 20 0.22 7.39 8.29
CA ASP A 20 0.21 8.45 7.31
C ASP A 20 -0.48 7.97 6.03
N TYR A 21 -1.02 8.89 5.23
CA TYR A 21 -1.43 8.58 3.85
C TYR A 21 -0.19 8.25 3.01
N ALA A 22 0.25 7.00 3.05
CA ALA A 22 1.50 6.52 2.48
C ALA A 22 1.47 6.52 0.94
N GLY A 23 2.55 6.95 0.31
CA GLY A 23 2.75 6.78 -1.13
C GLY A 23 2.99 5.31 -1.51
N LEU A 24 2.58 4.89 -2.70
CA LEU A 24 2.87 3.53 -3.19
C LEU A 24 4.39 3.22 -3.23
N TRP A 25 5.22 4.22 -3.55
CA TRP A 25 6.68 4.07 -3.50
C TRP A 25 7.21 3.84 -2.07
N GLU A 26 6.55 4.41 -1.06
CA GLU A 26 6.90 4.24 0.35
C GLU A 26 6.52 2.83 0.81
N LEU A 27 5.36 2.31 0.40
CA LEU A 27 4.99 0.91 0.64
C LEU A 27 6.00 -0.07 0.02
N LEU A 28 6.56 0.26 -1.15
CA LEU A 28 7.66 -0.52 -1.73
C LEU A 28 8.93 -0.43 -0.89
N TRP A 29 9.25 0.71 -0.29
CA TRP A 29 10.38 0.84 0.64
C TRP A 29 10.19 -0.03 1.89
N GLU A 30 8.98 -0.09 2.43
CA GLU A 30 8.64 -1.00 3.53
C GLU A 30 8.90 -2.46 3.15
N VAL A 31 8.44 -2.91 1.98
CA VAL A 31 8.72 -4.27 1.47
C VAL A 31 10.22 -4.49 1.26
N ASN A 32 10.93 -3.51 0.72
CA ASN A 32 12.38 -3.59 0.53
C ASN A 32 13.13 -3.83 1.85
N SER A 33 12.68 -3.22 2.94
CA SER A 33 13.26 -3.41 4.27
C SER A 33 13.02 -4.82 4.83
N LYS A 34 11.88 -5.44 4.51
CA LYS A 34 11.47 -6.76 5.03
C LYS A 34 12.09 -7.93 4.29
N VAL A 35 12.35 -7.78 2.99
CA VAL A 35 12.86 -8.87 2.13
C VAL A 35 14.07 -8.44 1.29
N PRO A 36 15.18 -8.01 1.92
CA PRO A 36 16.34 -7.46 1.20
C PRO A 36 17.02 -8.47 0.27
N GLY A 37 16.85 -9.77 0.52
CA GLY A 37 17.44 -10.85 -0.30
C GLY A 37 16.69 -11.20 -1.59
N MET A 38 15.49 -10.64 -1.82
CA MET A 38 14.75 -10.84 -3.08
C MET A 38 15.31 -9.98 -4.21
N SER A 39 14.98 -10.28 -5.47
CA SER A 39 15.23 -9.34 -6.56
C SER A 39 14.29 -8.14 -6.49
N GLU A 40 14.68 -7.01 -7.09
CA GLU A 40 13.83 -5.82 -7.16
C GLU A 40 12.46 -6.11 -7.81
N PHE A 41 12.47 -6.88 -8.89
CA PHE A 41 11.24 -7.32 -9.57
C PHE A 41 10.32 -8.12 -8.64
N GLU A 42 10.86 -9.05 -7.87
CA GLU A 42 10.08 -9.84 -6.91
C GLU A 42 9.51 -8.98 -5.78
N ARG A 43 10.28 -8.01 -5.27
CA ARG A 43 9.82 -7.08 -4.24
C ARG A 43 8.71 -6.17 -4.73
N LYS A 44 8.84 -5.60 -5.92
CA LYS A 44 7.79 -4.78 -6.55
C LYS A 44 6.52 -5.59 -6.77
N ARG A 45 6.65 -6.83 -7.24
CA ARG A 45 5.52 -7.75 -7.38
C ARG A 45 4.86 -8.06 -6.04
N LEU A 46 5.66 -8.27 -4.99
CA LEU A 46 5.16 -8.55 -3.64
C LEU A 46 4.41 -7.36 -3.04
N ALA A 47 4.96 -6.15 -3.17
CA ALA A 47 4.32 -4.91 -2.75
C ALA A 47 2.97 -4.74 -3.47
N LEU A 48 2.95 -4.89 -4.80
CA LEU A 48 1.71 -4.82 -5.58
C LEU A 48 0.68 -5.83 -5.10
N GLN A 49 1.06 -7.10 -4.95
CA GLN A 49 0.14 -8.16 -4.52
C GLN A 49 -0.42 -7.93 -3.11
N ALA A 50 0.43 -7.47 -2.18
CA ALA A 50 0.01 -7.17 -0.82
C ALA A 50 -0.93 -5.96 -0.76
N THR A 51 -0.59 -4.87 -1.44
CA THR A 51 -1.45 -3.68 -1.51
C THR A 51 -2.77 -3.99 -2.23
N GLN A 52 -2.73 -4.73 -3.33
CA GLN A 52 -3.95 -5.16 -4.03
C GLN A 52 -4.84 -6.02 -3.13
N PHE A 53 -4.27 -6.95 -2.36
CA PHE A 53 -5.01 -7.76 -1.41
C PHE A 53 -5.73 -6.90 -0.37
N LEU A 54 -5.02 -5.94 0.25
CA LEU A 54 -5.60 -5.02 1.23
C LEU A 54 -6.72 -4.17 0.62
N LEU A 55 -6.54 -3.68 -0.61
CA LEU A 55 -7.54 -2.90 -1.33
C LEU A 55 -8.80 -3.72 -1.64
N GLU A 56 -8.63 -4.95 -2.12
CA GLU A 56 -9.74 -5.85 -2.46
C GLU A 56 -10.52 -6.31 -1.22
N LYS A 57 -9.85 -6.40 -0.07
CA LYS A 57 -10.48 -6.65 1.23
C LYS A 57 -11.16 -5.42 1.82
N GLY A 58 -10.92 -4.24 1.23
CA GLY A 58 -11.49 -2.99 1.69
C GLY A 58 -10.82 -2.42 2.94
N PHE A 59 -9.61 -2.88 3.29
CA PHE A 59 -8.85 -2.38 4.45
C PHE A 59 -8.08 -1.09 4.16
N ILE A 60 -7.94 -0.75 2.88
CA ILE A 60 -7.30 0.50 2.43
C ILE A 60 -8.12 1.15 1.30
N ARG A 61 -7.89 2.44 1.11
CA ARG A 61 -8.34 3.25 -0.03
C ARG A 61 -7.15 3.91 -0.70
N LEU A 62 -7.28 4.17 -2.00
CA LEU A 62 -6.28 4.89 -2.78
C LEU A 62 -6.80 6.30 -3.06
N PHE A 63 -5.90 7.26 -3.04
CA PHE A 63 -6.17 8.67 -3.24
C PHE A 63 -5.19 9.22 -4.26
N ARG A 64 -5.66 10.13 -5.10
CA ARG A 64 -4.80 10.98 -5.91
C ARG A 64 -4.37 12.19 -5.06
N CYS A 65 -3.09 12.50 -5.08
CA CYS A 65 -2.52 13.69 -4.47
C CYS A 65 -1.77 14.51 -5.52
N ASN A 66 -1.86 15.84 -5.46
CA ASN A 66 -0.89 16.71 -6.13
C ASN A 66 0.17 17.09 -5.10
N GLU A 67 1.39 16.58 -5.24
CA GLU A 67 2.45 16.80 -4.26
C GLU A 67 2.88 18.27 -4.21
N PRO A 68 3.52 18.73 -3.13
CA PRO A 68 3.70 18.03 -1.84
C PRO A 68 2.56 18.26 -0.83
N TYR A 69 1.61 19.16 -1.12
CA TYR A 69 0.58 19.60 -0.16
C TYR A 69 -0.84 19.67 -0.76
N GLY A 70 -1.09 18.98 -1.86
CA GLY A 70 -2.40 19.00 -2.51
C GLY A 70 -3.46 18.19 -1.77
N ASP A 71 -4.71 18.51 -2.04
CA ASP A 71 -5.84 17.79 -1.48
C ASP A 71 -5.88 16.34 -1.96
N LEU A 72 -6.21 15.43 -1.04
CA LEU A 72 -6.44 14.03 -1.34
C LEU A 72 -7.82 13.85 -1.97
N SER A 73 -7.85 13.25 -3.15
CA SER A 73 -9.09 12.86 -3.83
C SER A 73 -9.17 11.35 -3.91
N GLU A 74 -10.15 10.74 -3.22
CA GLU A 74 -10.35 9.29 -3.25
C GLU A 74 -10.59 8.80 -4.68
N LEU A 75 -9.97 7.68 -5.02
CA LEU A 75 -10.14 7.01 -6.30
C LEU A 75 -11.23 5.95 -6.21
N GLU A 76 -12.13 5.97 -7.19
CA GLU A 76 -13.07 4.88 -7.42
C GLU A 76 -12.33 3.54 -7.54
N MET A 77 -12.91 2.45 -7.02
CA MET A 77 -12.27 1.13 -6.94
C MET A 77 -11.67 0.66 -8.27
N TYR A 78 -12.35 0.90 -9.40
CA TYR A 78 -11.83 0.55 -10.73
C TYR A 78 -10.56 1.34 -11.10
N VAL A 79 -10.54 2.65 -10.78
CA VAL A 79 -9.40 3.53 -11.03
C VAL A 79 -8.25 3.19 -10.08
N ALA A 80 -8.54 2.92 -8.80
CA ALA A 80 -7.58 2.48 -7.80
C ALA A 80 -6.84 1.21 -8.25
N ARG A 81 -7.58 0.21 -8.76
CA ARG A 81 -6.97 -1.01 -9.33
C ARG A 81 -6.06 -0.70 -10.51
N GLY A 82 -6.50 0.17 -11.43
CA GLY A 82 -5.66 0.61 -12.55
C GLY A 82 -4.36 1.26 -12.08
N ALA A 83 -4.46 2.14 -11.09
CA ALA A 83 -3.32 2.87 -10.53
C ALA A 83 -2.25 1.95 -9.91
N LEU A 84 -2.63 0.84 -9.28
CA LEU A 84 -1.68 -0.16 -8.74
C LEU A 84 -0.85 -0.85 -9.83
N HIS A 85 -1.36 -0.96 -11.05
CA HIS A 85 -0.65 -1.61 -12.15
C HIS A 85 0.16 -0.64 -13.03
N GLU A 86 0.03 0.67 -12.80
CA GLU A 86 0.85 1.66 -13.48
C GLU A 86 2.22 1.79 -12.80
N GLU A 87 3.27 1.38 -13.52
CA GLU A 87 4.65 1.35 -13.01
C GLU A 87 5.10 2.68 -12.40
N ARG A 88 4.79 3.80 -13.06
CA ARG A 88 5.16 5.16 -12.61
C ARG A 88 4.66 5.52 -11.21
N ASN A 89 3.56 4.91 -10.75
CA ASN A 89 2.99 5.24 -9.46
C ASN A 89 3.78 4.60 -8.30
N TRP A 90 4.64 3.64 -8.60
CA TRP A 90 5.54 3.00 -7.63
C TRP A 90 6.90 3.70 -7.51
N ASP A 91 7.12 4.73 -8.30
CA ASP A 91 8.30 5.59 -8.22
C ASP A 91 7.95 6.85 -7.42
N ALA A 92 8.96 7.43 -6.76
CA ALA A 92 8.76 8.70 -6.08
C ALA A 92 8.38 9.79 -7.11
N PRO A 93 7.35 10.61 -6.84
CA PRO A 93 6.91 11.64 -7.77
C PRO A 93 7.96 12.75 -7.89
N GLU A 94 7.94 13.47 -9.02
CA GLU A 94 8.66 14.73 -9.15
C GLU A 94 8.10 15.79 -8.20
N VAL A 95 8.86 16.86 -7.98
CA VAL A 95 8.37 18.05 -7.27
C VAL A 95 7.16 18.59 -8.02
N ASP A 96 6.04 18.80 -7.31
CA ASP A 96 4.73 19.18 -7.86
C ASP A 96 4.04 18.12 -8.75
N GLY A 97 4.53 16.88 -8.71
CA GLY A 97 3.98 15.75 -9.44
C GLY A 97 2.65 15.23 -8.87
N ILE A 98 2.00 14.35 -9.64
CA ILE A 98 0.82 13.60 -9.16
C ILE A 98 1.32 12.28 -8.56
N SER A 99 0.79 11.93 -7.40
CA SER A 99 1.11 10.68 -6.72
C SER A 99 -0.16 9.91 -6.35
N ILE A 100 0.03 8.63 -6.02
CA ILE A 100 -1.01 7.78 -5.45
C ILE A 100 -0.67 7.56 -3.99
N ARG A 101 -1.54 8.06 -3.13
CA ARG A 101 -1.50 7.85 -1.69
C ARG A 101 -2.46 6.74 -1.28
N VAL A 102 -2.17 6.09 -0.19
CA VAL A 102 -2.91 4.96 0.36
C VAL A 102 -3.20 5.26 1.82
N GLY A 103 -4.46 5.18 2.22
CA GLY A 103 -4.89 5.35 3.60
C GLY A 103 -5.67 4.11 4.07
N ALA A 104 -5.55 3.77 5.35
CA ALA A 104 -6.37 2.73 5.95
C ALA A 104 -7.85 3.15 6.00
N THR A 105 -8.76 2.18 5.96
CA THR A 105 -10.16 2.39 6.35
C THR A 105 -10.34 2.14 7.84
N GLU A 106 -11.50 2.52 8.38
CA GLU A 106 -11.88 2.16 9.76
C GLU A 106 -11.80 0.65 10.00
N GLU A 107 -12.26 -0.18 9.06
CA GLU A 107 -12.16 -1.64 9.17
C GLU A 107 -10.72 -2.15 9.14
N GLY A 108 -9.84 -1.50 8.36
CA GLY A 108 -8.41 -1.80 8.34
C GLY A 108 -7.72 -1.47 9.66
N GLU A 109 -8.02 -0.31 10.23
CA GLU A 109 -7.53 0.10 11.55
C GLU A 109 -7.99 -0.86 12.64
N GLU A 110 -9.27 -1.19 12.69
CA GLU A 110 -9.84 -2.12 13.68
C GLU A 110 -9.19 -3.51 13.59
N LEU A 111 -8.99 -4.02 12.38
CA LEU A 111 -8.33 -5.31 12.16
C LEU A 111 -6.90 -5.30 12.69
N TYR A 112 -6.14 -4.22 12.44
CA TYR A 112 -4.78 -4.08 12.93
C TYR A 112 -4.72 -4.00 14.46
N MET A 113 -5.54 -3.12 15.05
CA MET A 113 -5.54 -2.83 16.50
C MET A 113 -6.04 -4.01 17.34
N SER A 114 -6.95 -4.83 16.80
CA SER A 114 -7.41 -6.05 17.47
C SER A 114 -6.38 -7.18 17.48
N GLY A 115 -5.26 -7.03 16.76
CA GLY A 115 -4.26 -8.09 16.60
C GLY A 115 -4.74 -9.24 15.71
N GLY A 116 -5.78 -9.02 14.90
CA GLY A 116 -6.35 -10.00 14.00
C GLY A 116 -5.34 -10.55 12.98
N SER A 117 -5.68 -11.71 12.42
CA SER A 117 -4.98 -12.25 11.25
C SER A 117 -5.56 -11.60 10.00
N ILE A 118 -4.72 -10.93 9.21
CA ILE A 118 -5.13 -10.31 7.95
C ILE A 118 -5.47 -11.38 6.91
N LEU A 119 -4.71 -12.48 6.88
CA LEU A 119 -4.95 -13.60 5.99
C LEU A 119 -6.19 -14.44 6.36
N GLY A 120 -6.75 -14.25 7.56
CA GLY A 120 -7.93 -14.98 8.05
C GLY A 120 -9.29 -14.39 7.64
N GLN A 121 -9.28 -13.22 7.00
CA GLN A 121 -10.45 -12.49 6.50
C GLN A 121 -10.63 -12.72 5.00
#